data_AF-A0A7S1Q4C7-F1
#
_entry.id   AF-A0A7S1Q4C7-F1
#
_cell.length_a   1.000
_cell.length_b   1.000
_cell.length_c   1.000
_cell.angle_alpha   90.00
_cell.angle_beta   90.00
_cell.angle_gamma   90.00
#
_symmetry.space_group_name_H-M   'P 1'
#
loop_
_entity.id
_entity.type
_entity.pdbx_description
1 polymer ?
#
loop_
_entity_poly.entity_id
_entity_poly.type
_entity_poly.pdbx_seq_one_letter_code
_entity_poly.pdbx_strand_id
1 'polypeptide(L)'
;PEVYVMLPLDTVAENGQLRDAHGLGQMLDKMAEASVDGFMVDVWWGLTEPKPREYNFAAYKDLVAMAKARGLKMQCVTSFHQCGGNVGDDCKVLLPPFVYNVDGIWYRDVEGDDTREYISLFADKVTVAGRTPLEMYGDWFEAFAQEFGSELGATIAEVMVGMGPAGELRYPSYRLDKWRFCGVGAFQAYDRHALASLRAAAVAAGHPEEWGVPPNASSTGGYNKYPHETEFFTRGFQTDHGKFFLDWYFSSLKNHGKAVLAAAKAAFGGKVGIAGKISGIHW
;
A
#
# COMPACT_ATOMS: atom_id res chain seq x y z
N PRO A 1 -19.62 -18.10 8.01
CA PRO A 1 -18.51 -17.16 7.72
C PRO A 1 -18.72 -16.65 6.31
N GLU A 2 -18.54 -15.35 6.07
CA GLU A 2 -18.65 -14.81 4.71
C GLU A 2 -17.44 -15.25 3.87
N VAL A 3 -17.67 -15.52 2.59
CA VAL A 3 -16.68 -15.97 1.61
C VAL A 3 -16.69 -15.01 0.42
N TYR A 4 -15.52 -14.43 0.15
CA TYR A 4 -15.31 -13.52 -0.98
C TYR A 4 -14.24 -14.09 -1.91
N VAL A 5 -14.40 -13.84 -3.21
CA VAL A 5 -13.42 -14.24 -4.23
C VAL A 5 -12.69 -13.00 -4.76
N MET A 6 -11.37 -13.00 -4.76
CA MET A 6 -10.59 -11.92 -5.38
C MET A 6 -10.72 -12.01 -6.90
N LEU A 7 -11.15 -10.92 -7.54
CA LEU A 7 -11.19 -10.83 -9.00
C LEU A 7 -9.76 -10.75 -9.56
N PRO A 8 -9.56 -11.11 -10.84
CA PRO A 8 -8.28 -10.93 -11.53
C PRO A 8 -7.77 -9.48 -11.41
N LEU A 9 -6.45 -9.30 -11.25
CA LEU A 9 -5.83 -7.98 -11.02
C LEU A 9 -6.06 -7.01 -12.19
N ASP A 10 -6.23 -7.56 -13.39
CA ASP A 10 -6.47 -6.91 -14.67
C ASP A 10 -7.96 -6.71 -15.01
N THR A 11 -8.88 -6.93 -14.04
CA THR A 11 -10.33 -6.79 -14.23
C THR A 11 -10.68 -5.44 -14.88
N VAL A 12 -10.03 -4.37 -14.42
CA VAL A 12 -10.04 -3.06 -15.08
C VAL A 12 -8.72 -2.90 -15.82
N ALA A 13 -8.79 -2.76 -17.15
CA ALA A 13 -7.63 -2.60 -18.01
C ALA A 13 -7.02 -1.19 -17.90
N GLU A 14 -5.81 -1.02 -18.43
CA GLU A 14 -5.06 0.25 -18.40
C GLU A 14 -5.80 1.44 -19.01
N ASN A 15 -6.78 1.20 -19.88
CA ASN A 15 -7.64 2.23 -20.47
C ASN A 15 -8.80 2.67 -19.55
N GLY A 16 -8.89 2.14 -18.32
CA GLY A 16 -9.93 2.44 -17.34
C GLY A 16 -11.28 1.77 -17.61
N GLN A 17 -11.31 0.73 -18.47
CA GLN A 17 -12.52 -0.03 -18.80
C GLN A 17 -12.40 -1.48 -18.32
N LEU A 18 -13.53 -2.18 -18.19
CA LEU A 18 -13.53 -3.62 -17.92
C LEU A 18 -12.83 -4.38 -19.06
N ARG A 19 -11.85 -5.23 -18.74
CA ARG A 19 -11.08 -6.00 -19.73
C ARG A 19 -11.96 -6.94 -20.56
N ASP A 20 -12.87 -7.65 -19.91
CA ASP A 20 -13.88 -8.51 -20.55
C ASP A 20 -15.17 -8.49 -19.73
N ALA A 21 -16.05 -7.54 -20.04
CA ALA A 21 -17.33 -7.39 -19.34
C ALA A 21 -18.25 -8.62 -19.50
N HIS A 22 -18.17 -9.33 -20.64
CA HIS A 22 -19.02 -10.50 -20.88
C HIS A 22 -18.53 -11.71 -20.07
N GLY A 23 -17.25 -12.04 -20.17
CA GLY A 23 -16.64 -13.11 -19.39
C GLY A 23 -16.71 -12.86 -17.89
N LEU A 24 -16.50 -11.62 -17.45
CA LEU A 24 -16.71 -11.22 -16.06
C LEU A 24 -18.16 -11.48 -15.61
N GLY A 25 -19.16 -11.12 -16.41
CA GLY A 25 -20.56 -11.40 -16.11
C GLY A 25 -20.83 -12.89 -15.90
N GLN A 26 -20.30 -13.75 -16.77
CA GLN A 26 -20.42 -15.21 -16.64
C GLN A 26 -19.73 -15.73 -15.37
N MET A 27 -18.56 -15.19 -15.03
CA MET A 27 -17.86 -15.54 -13.79
C MET A 27 -18.68 -15.15 -12.56
N LEU A 28 -19.26 -13.95 -12.54
CA LEU A 28 -20.11 -13.49 -11.43
C LEU A 28 -21.41 -14.31 -11.33
N ASP A 29 -21.99 -14.76 -12.44
CA ASP A 29 -23.12 -15.68 -12.43
C ASP A 29 -22.75 -17.01 -11.73
N LYS A 30 -21.56 -17.54 -12.02
CA LYS A 30 -21.06 -18.76 -11.36
C LYS A 30 -20.76 -18.57 -9.88
N MET A 31 -20.25 -17.39 -9.49
CA MET A 31 -20.08 -17.03 -8.09
C MET A 31 -21.43 -17.03 -7.35
N ALA A 32 -22.46 -16.41 -7.94
CA ALA A 32 -23.80 -16.39 -7.38
C ALA A 32 -24.42 -17.80 -7.28
N GLU A 33 -24.27 -18.64 -8.31
CA GLU A 33 -24.69 -20.07 -8.26
C GLU A 33 -23.98 -20.84 -7.13
N ALA A 34 -22.70 -20.56 -6.89
CA ALA A 34 -21.92 -21.15 -5.81
C ALA A 34 -22.24 -20.59 -4.42
N SER A 35 -23.14 -19.61 -4.33
CA SER A 35 -23.57 -18.96 -3.08
C SER A 35 -22.42 -18.34 -2.27
N VAL A 36 -21.43 -17.74 -2.93
CA VAL A 36 -20.46 -16.86 -2.25
C VAL A 36 -21.11 -15.52 -1.90
N ASP A 37 -20.60 -14.85 -0.88
CA ASP A 37 -21.16 -13.58 -0.41
C ASP A 37 -20.81 -12.41 -1.34
N GLY A 38 -19.68 -12.49 -2.04
CA GLY A 38 -19.24 -11.43 -2.92
C GLY A 38 -17.87 -11.64 -3.54
N PHE A 39 -17.31 -10.54 -4.03
CA PHE A 39 -15.95 -10.50 -4.57
C PHE A 39 -15.16 -9.31 -4.04
N MET A 40 -13.84 -9.41 -4.13
CA MET A 40 -12.90 -8.34 -3.82
C MET A 40 -12.22 -7.86 -5.11
N VAL A 41 -12.02 -6.55 -5.27
CA VAL A 41 -11.36 -5.97 -6.45
C VAL A 41 -10.46 -4.80 -6.08
N ASP A 42 -9.32 -4.70 -6.76
CA ASP A 42 -8.42 -3.56 -6.68
C ASP A 42 -8.99 -2.34 -7.39
N VAL A 43 -9.10 -1.25 -6.64
CA VAL A 43 -9.44 0.09 -7.13
C VAL A 43 -8.14 0.86 -7.33
N TRP A 44 -7.58 0.74 -8.54
CA TRP A 44 -6.24 1.23 -8.85
C TRP A 44 -6.18 2.76 -8.88
N TRP A 45 -5.29 3.35 -8.08
CA TRP A 45 -5.12 4.80 -8.03
C TRP A 45 -4.72 5.39 -9.38
N GLY A 46 -3.78 4.75 -10.08
CA GLY A 46 -3.32 5.20 -11.40
C GLY A 46 -4.40 5.22 -12.49
N LEU A 47 -5.45 4.41 -12.35
CA LEU A 47 -6.59 4.39 -13.28
C LEU A 47 -7.68 5.37 -12.87
N THR A 48 -7.90 5.52 -11.56
CA THR A 48 -8.98 6.32 -11.01
C THR A 48 -8.65 7.79 -10.84
N GLU A 49 -7.38 8.18 -10.82
CA GLU A 49 -6.94 9.58 -10.78
C GLU A 49 -5.75 9.80 -11.73
N PRO A 50 -5.94 9.72 -13.07
CA PRO A 50 -4.84 9.88 -14.03
C PRO A 50 -4.24 11.30 -14.03
N LYS A 51 -5.00 12.29 -13.54
CA LYS A 51 -4.56 13.67 -13.31
C LYS A 51 -5.05 14.15 -11.94
N PRO A 52 -4.37 15.13 -11.31
CA PRO A 52 -4.72 15.58 -9.97
C PRO A 52 -6.18 16.02 -9.87
N ARG A 53 -6.96 15.38 -8.98
CA ARG A 53 -8.39 15.63 -8.73
C ARG A 53 -9.34 15.40 -9.91
N GLU A 54 -8.87 14.77 -11.00
CA GLU A 54 -9.74 14.31 -12.08
C GLU A 54 -10.02 12.81 -11.88
N TYR A 55 -11.12 12.50 -11.19
CA TYR A 55 -11.46 11.13 -10.82
C TYR A 55 -12.31 10.43 -11.89
N ASN A 56 -11.98 9.17 -12.20
CA ASN A 56 -12.76 8.31 -13.09
C ASN A 56 -13.06 6.96 -12.42
N PHE A 57 -14.30 6.75 -12.03
CA PHE A 57 -14.77 5.50 -11.42
C PHE A 57 -15.70 4.69 -12.33
N ALA A 58 -15.77 4.98 -13.64
CA ALA A 58 -16.77 4.41 -14.55
C ALA A 58 -16.82 2.87 -14.52
N ALA A 59 -15.68 2.19 -14.72
CA ALA A 59 -15.63 0.72 -14.67
C ALA A 59 -16.03 0.16 -13.29
N TYR A 60 -15.72 0.87 -12.20
CA TYR A 60 -16.09 0.47 -10.85
C TYR A 60 -17.59 0.63 -10.57
N LYS A 61 -18.25 1.61 -11.21
CA LYS A 61 -19.73 1.71 -11.21
C LYS A 61 -20.37 0.54 -11.93
N ASP A 62 -19.80 0.11 -13.05
CA ASP A 62 -20.27 -1.08 -13.76
C ASP A 62 -20.14 -2.33 -12.89
N LEU A 63 -19.02 -2.50 -12.16
CA LEU A 63 -18.82 -3.58 -11.20
C LEU A 63 -19.87 -3.59 -10.09
N VAL A 64 -20.15 -2.42 -9.49
CA VAL A 64 -21.19 -2.28 -8.47
C VAL A 64 -22.56 -2.64 -9.03
N ALA A 65 -22.90 -2.20 -10.23
CA ALA A 65 -24.15 -2.56 -10.89
C ALA A 65 -24.25 -4.07 -11.16
N MET A 66 -23.16 -4.69 -11.63
CA MET A 66 -23.09 -6.14 -11.86
C MET A 66 -23.25 -6.95 -10.58
N ALA A 67 -22.63 -6.52 -9.48
CA ALA A 67 -22.76 -7.13 -8.16
C ALA A 67 -24.21 -7.05 -7.66
N LYS A 68 -24.79 -5.85 -7.70
CA LYS A 68 -26.17 -5.59 -7.27
C LYS A 68 -27.20 -6.39 -8.04
N ALA A 69 -27.04 -6.53 -9.35
CA ALA A 69 -27.93 -7.34 -10.19
C ALA A 69 -27.95 -8.83 -9.81
N ARG A 70 -26.90 -9.31 -9.12
CA ARG A 70 -26.72 -10.71 -8.71
C ARG A 70 -26.87 -10.94 -7.21
N GLY A 71 -27.17 -9.89 -6.45
CA GLY A 71 -27.22 -9.95 -4.99
C GLY A 71 -25.86 -10.18 -4.33
N LEU A 72 -24.76 -9.99 -5.05
CA LEU A 72 -23.39 -10.11 -4.53
C LEU A 72 -22.95 -8.83 -3.83
N LYS A 73 -22.08 -8.98 -2.84
CA LYS A 73 -21.34 -7.88 -2.23
C LYS A 73 -20.01 -7.62 -2.94
N MET A 74 -19.51 -6.41 -2.79
CA MET A 74 -18.21 -5.98 -3.30
C MET A 74 -17.35 -5.47 -2.15
N GLN A 75 -16.11 -5.96 -2.08
CA GLN A 75 -15.06 -5.40 -1.25
C GLN A 75 -14.07 -4.66 -2.15
N CYS A 76 -13.72 -3.43 -1.78
CA CYS A 76 -12.85 -2.58 -2.58
C CYS A 76 -11.48 -2.47 -1.90
N VAL A 77 -10.40 -2.77 -2.61
CA VAL A 77 -9.04 -2.44 -2.15
C VAL A 77 -8.66 -1.09 -2.74
N THR A 78 -8.29 -0.13 -1.89
CA THR A 78 -7.82 1.20 -2.34
C THR A 78 -6.35 1.11 -2.70
N SER A 79 -6.08 0.83 -3.97
CA SER A 79 -4.76 0.38 -4.42
C SER A 79 -3.89 1.57 -4.81
N PHE A 80 -3.40 2.27 -3.77
CA PHE A 80 -2.41 3.35 -3.86
C PHE A 80 -0.98 2.85 -4.14
N HIS A 81 -0.86 1.67 -4.73
CA HIS A 81 0.39 0.98 -5.07
C HIS A 81 0.35 0.52 -6.53
N GLN A 82 1.52 0.24 -7.10
CA GLN A 82 1.65 -0.33 -8.43
C GLN A 82 1.26 -1.82 -8.44
N CYS A 83 0.52 -2.27 -9.46
CA CYS A 83 0.43 -3.68 -9.86
C CYS A 83 1.65 -4.04 -10.71
N GLY A 84 2.33 -5.12 -10.38
CA GLY A 84 3.50 -5.61 -11.11
C GLY A 84 4.77 -5.51 -10.27
N GLY A 85 5.47 -6.63 -10.10
CA GLY A 85 6.73 -6.72 -9.36
C GLY A 85 6.65 -7.61 -8.11
N ASN A 86 5.46 -8.06 -7.72
CA ASN A 86 5.24 -9.05 -6.65
C ASN A 86 4.85 -10.42 -7.21
N VAL A 87 4.83 -11.45 -6.35
CA VAL A 87 4.50 -12.82 -6.75
C VAL A 87 3.03 -12.87 -7.13
N GLY A 88 2.73 -13.30 -8.35
CA GLY A 88 1.35 -13.42 -8.84
C GLY A 88 0.84 -12.21 -9.61
N ASP A 89 1.62 -11.14 -9.74
CA ASP A 89 1.22 -9.99 -10.56
C ASP A 89 1.37 -10.33 -12.05
N ASP A 90 0.26 -10.44 -12.78
CA ASP A 90 0.19 -10.59 -14.24
C ASP A 90 -0.22 -9.29 -14.96
N CYS A 91 -0.34 -8.19 -14.19
CA CYS A 91 -0.82 -6.90 -14.62
C CYS A 91 0.23 -5.80 -14.40
N LYS A 92 0.12 -4.68 -15.15
CA LYS A 92 1.02 -3.52 -15.01
C LYS A 92 0.20 -2.24 -14.89
N VAL A 93 -0.13 -1.88 -13.66
CA VAL A 93 -0.85 -0.65 -13.34
C VAL A 93 0.05 0.22 -12.49
N LEU A 94 0.51 1.34 -13.05
CA LEU A 94 1.41 2.26 -12.35
C LEU A 94 0.63 3.19 -11.40
N LEU A 95 1.35 3.91 -10.53
CA LEU A 95 0.79 5.06 -9.82
C LEU A 95 0.41 6.18 -10.81
N PRO A 96 -0.36 7.20 -10.40
CA PRO A 96 -0.66 8.32 -11.28
C PRO A 96 0.61 9.00 -11.84
N PRO A 97 0.65 9.35 -13.14
CA PRO A 97 1.82 9.94 -13.77
C PRO A 97 2.37 11.19 -13.07
N PHE A 98 1.49 12.00 -12.47
CA PHE A 98 1.89 13.25 -11.80
C PHE A 98 2.74 13.03 -10.53
N VAL A 99 2.69 11.83 -9.94
CA VAL A 99 3.51 11.47 -8.76
C VAL A 99 4.97 11.27 -9.16
N TYR A 100 5.22 10.73 -10.36
CA TYR A 100 6.57 10.42 -10.84
C TYR A 100 7.43 11.64 -11.18
N ASN A 101 6.84 12.83 -11.24
CA ASN A 101 7.54 14.06 -11.57
C ASN A 101 8.31 14.68 -10.39
N VAL A 102 8.29 14.04 -9.22
CA VAL A 102 8.97 14.52 -8.00
C VAL A 102 9.98 13.49 -7.52
N ASP A 103 11.23 13.92 -7.36
CA ASP A 103 12.30 13.07 -6.84
C ASP A 103 12.32 12.98 -5.31
N GLY A 104 12.84 11.86 -4.82
CA GLY A 104 13.15 11.65 -3.40
C GLY A 104 11.94 11.31 -2.53
N ILE A 105 10.82 10.89 -3.12
CA ILE A 105 9.60 10.46 -2.41
C ILE A 105 9.44 8.94 -2.33
N TRP A 106 10.41 8.19 -2.86
CA TRP A 106 10.36 6.73 -2.96
C TRP A 106 11.05 6.09 -1.77
N TYR A 107 10.63 4.88 -1.39
CA TYR A 107 11.41 4.08 -0.46
C TYR A 107 12.77 3.78 -1.08
N ARG A 108 13.81 3.85 -0.27
CA ARG A 108 15.19 3.62 -0.70
C ARG A 108 15.89 2.67 0.24
N ASP A 109 16.59 1.70 -0.34
CA ASP A 109 17.36 0.71 0.40
C ASP A 109 18.80 1.18 0.67
N VAL A 110 19.55 0.32 1.37
CA VAL A 110 20.93 0.59 1.80
C VAL A 110 21.92 0.72 0.63
N GLU A 111 21.62 0.12 -0.52
CA GLU A 111 22.43 0.20 -1.73
C GLU A 111 22.14 1.49 -2.52
N GLY A 112 21.12 2.24 -2.09
CA GLY A 112 20.69 3.46 -2.72
C GLY A 112 19.70 3.24 -3.85
N ASP A 113 19.06 2.08 -3.92
CA ASP A 113 18.06 1.81 -4.95
C ASP A 113 16.66 2.17 -4.46
N ASP A 114 15.92 2.90 -5.30
CA ASP A 114 14.55 3.27 -5.03
C ASP A 114 13.58 2.14 -5.41
N THR A 115 12.50 1.98 -4.64
CA THR A 115 11.30 1.24 -5.03
C THR A 115 10.18 2.23 -5.32
N ARG A 116 9.65 2.17 -6.56
CA ARG A 116 8.59 3.10 -7.04
C ARG A 116 7.19 2.50 -7.05
N GLU A 117 6.99 1.42 -6.30
CA GLU A 117 5.69 0.75 -6.15
C GLU A 117 4.72 1.56 -5.27
N TYR A 118 5.25 2.30 -4.30
CA TYR A 118 4.49 3.09 -3.32
C TYR A 118 5.30 4.31 -2.88
N ILE A 119 4.63 5.39 -2.49
CA ILE A 119 5.29 6.61 -1.98
C ILE A 119 5.81 6.32 -0.56
N SER A 120 7.07 6.63 -0.27
CA SER A 120 7.65 6.46 1.08
C SER A 120 6.77 7.13 2.13
N LEU A 121 6.47 6.44 3.24
CA LEU A 121 5.74 7.03 4.35
C LEU A 121 6.46 8.24 4.96
N PHE A 122 7.78 8.35 4.76
CA PHE A 122 8.54 9.51 5.21
C PHE A 122 8.28 10.75 4.33
N ALA A 123 7.67 10.55 3.17
CA ALA A 123 7.20 11.60 2.27
C ALA A 123 5.71 11.95 2.46
N ASP A 124 5.01 11.39 3.45
CA ASP A 124 3.58 11.62 3.73
C ASP A 124 3.16 13.11 3.77
N LYS A 125 4.09 13.99 4.15
CA LYS A 125 3.89 15.45 4.28
C LYS A 125 4.68 16.28 3.26
N VAL A 126 5.28 15.64 2.26
CA VAL A 126 6.04 16.31 1.20
C VAL A 126 5.07 16.71 0.09
N THR A 127 5.11 17.97 -0.33
CA THR A 127 4.24 18.43 -1.41
C THR A 127 4.67 17.85 -2.75
N VAL A 128 3.75 17.12 -3.39
CA VAL A 128 3.84 16.52 -4.73
C VAL A 128 2.68 17.06 -5.55
N ALA A 129 2.96 17.69 -6.70
CA ALA A 129 1.91 18.26 -7.56
C ALA A 129 0.86 19.13 -6.82
N GLY A 130 1.30 19.91 -5.82
CA GLY A 130 0.46 20.84 -5.05
C GLY A 130 -0.28 20.24 -3.85
N ARG A 131 -0.12 18.95 -3.55
CA ARG A 131 -0.70 18.26 -2.38
C ARG A 131 0.30 17.33 -1.72
N THR A 132 0.13 17.00 -0.46
CA THR A 132 0.88 15.91 0.19
C THR A 132 0.26 14.55 -0.12
N PRO A 133 1.01 13.42 -0.05
CA PRO A 133 0.44 12.08 -0.23
C PRO A 133 -0.77 11.82 0.70
N LEU A 134 -0.71 12.24 1.96
CA LEU A 134 -1.86 12.10 2.87
C LEU A 134 -3.10 12.88 2.40
N GLU A 135 -2.91 14.10 1.86
CA GLU A 135 -4.01 14.85 1.24
C GLU A 135 -4.52 14.18 -0.03
N MET A 136 -3.65 13.57 -0.85
CA MET A 136 -4.07 12.83 -2.04
C MET A 136 -4.95 11.63 -1.68
N TYR A 137 -4.54 10.84 -0.68
CA TYR A 137 -5.33 9.70 -0.20
C TYR A 137 -6.68 10.19 0.37
N GLY A 138 -6.67 11.27 1.16
CA GLY A 138 -7.87 11.92 1.68
C GLY A 138 -8.84 12.37 0.59
N ASP A 139 -8.36 13.18 -0.36
CA ASP A 139 -9.14 13.67 -1.51
C ASP A 139 -9.73 12.49 -2.32
N TRP A 140 -8.95 11.41 -2.50
CA TRP A 140 -9.42 10.21 -3.19
C TRP A 140 -10.55 9.51 -2.43
N PHE A 141 -10.43 9.34 -1.09
CA PHE A 141 -11.49 8.75 -0.29
C PHE A 141 -12.77 9.60 -0.32
N GLU A 142 -12.65 10.92 -0.29
CA GLU A 142 -13.78 11.85 -0.41
C GLU A 142 -14.47 11.71 -1.77
N ALA A 143 -13.70 11.67 -2.86
CA ALA A 143 -14.24 11.46 -4.20
C ALA A 143 -14.94 10.09 -4.33
N PHE A 144 -14.35 9.04 -3.77
CA PHE A 144 -14.96 7.70 -3.74
C PHE A 144 -16.27 7.71 -2.94
N ALA A 145 -16.29 8.36 -1.78
CA ALA A 145 -17.47 8.48 -0.94
C ALA A 145 -18.58 9.30 -1.60
N GLN A 146 -18.23 10.33 -2.38
CA GLN A 146 -19.17 11.13 -3.15
C GLN A 146 -19.79 10.30 -4.29
N GLU A 147 -18.99 9.53 -5.02
CA GLU A 147 -19.46 8.74 -6.16
C GLU A 147 -20.33 7.55 -5.70
N PHE A 148 -19.90 6.84 -4.66
CA PHE A 148 -20.53 5.58 -4.23
C PHE A 148 -21.39 5.73 -2.96
N GLY A 149 -21.75 6.94 -2.56
CA GLY A 149 -22.32 7.23 -1.24
C GLY A 149 -23.56 6.42 -0.84
N SER A 150 -24.42 6.02 -1.80
CA SER A 150 -25.59 5.16 -1.55
C SER A 150 -25.27 3.67 -1.55
N GLU A 151 -24.10 3.28 -2.05
CA GLU A 151 -23.65 1.91 -2.20
C GLU A 151 -22.70 1.48 -1.07
N LEU A 152 -22.08 2.45 -0.37
CA LEU A 152 -21.31 2.22 0.86
C LEU A 152 -22.17 1.61 1.97
N GLY A 153 -21.77 0.45 2.47
CA GLY A 153 -22.53 -0.34 3.45
C GLY A 153 -23.72 -1.11 2.87
N ALA A 154 -24.00 -0.92 1.57
CA ALA A 154 -25.03 -1.63 0.83
C ALA A 154 -24.40 -2.67 -0.09
N THR A 155 -24.08 -2.31 -1.33
CA THR A 155 -23.41 -3.22 -2.28
C THR A 155 -21.91 -3.30 -1.97
N ILE A 156 -21.28 -2.17 -1.61
CA ILE A 156 -19.90 -2.11 -1.16
C ILE A 156 -19.87 -2.41 0.35
N ALA A 157 -19.51 -3.63 0.71
CA ALA A 157 -19.56 -4.12 2.08
C ALA A 157 -18.35 -3.67 2.92
N GLU A 158 -17.18 -3.56 2.29
CA GLU A 158 -15.92 -3.19 2.95
C GLU A 158 -15.01 -2.40 2.02
N VAL A 159 -14.25 -1.47 2.58
CA VAL A 159 -13.12 -0.80 1.92
C VAL A 159 -11.82 -1.16 2.64
N MET A 160 -10.96 -1.93 1.97
CA MET A 160 -9.61 -2.23 2.42
C MET A 160 -8.68 -1.10 2.03
N VAL A 161 -8.08 -0.46 3.04
CA VAL A 161 -7.23 0.71 2.89
C VAL A 161 -5.80 0.29 2.55
N GLY A 162 -5.32 0.62 1.35
CA GLY A 162 -3.95 0.34 0.93
C GLY A 162 -2.96 1.29 1.60
N MET A 163 -1.94 0.75 2.28
CA MET A 163 -1.01 1.53 3.11
C MET A 163 0.46 1.22 2.83
N GLY A 164 0.75 0.71 1.64
CA GLY A 164 2.09 0.31 1.25
C GLY A 164 2.13 -0.60 0.03
N PRO A 165 3.30 -1.21 -0.26
CA PRO A 165 3.46 -2.17 -1.36
C PRO A 165 2.49 -3.35 -1.25
N ALA A 166 1.93 -3.79 -2.37
CA ALA A 166 0.83 -4.77 -2.46
C ALA A 166 -0.41 -4.43 -1.60
N GLY A 167 -0.61 -3.15 -1.28
CA GLY A 167 -1.67 -2.64 -0.41
C GLY A 167 -1.45 -2.90 1.08
N GLU A 168 -0.31 -3.46 1.46
CA GLU A 168 -0.01 -3.91 2.82
C GLU A 168 0.65 -2.82 3.65
N LEU A 169 0.30 -2.72 4.94
CA LEU A 169 1.02 -1.87 5.89
C LEU A 169 2.38 -2.50 6.22
N ARG A 170 3.36 -2.27 5.35
CA ARG A 170 4.74 -2.73 5.50
C ARG A 170 5.70 -1.86 4.69
N TYR A 171 6.99 -2.11 4.90
CA TYR A 171 8.03 -1.64 4.01
C TYR A 171 8.23 -2.61 2.82
N PRO A 172 8.77 -2.15 1.67
CA PRO A 172 9.14 -3.02 0.55
C PRO A 172 10.46 -3.77 0.83
N SER A 173 10.56 -4.51 1.94
CA SER A 173 11.81 -5.10 2.44
C SER A 173 12.26 -6.39 1.73
N TYR A 174 11.37 -7.04 0.95
CA TYR A 174 11.64 -8.30 0.23
C TYR A 174 11.30 -8.16 -1.26
N ARG A 175 11.98 -7.24 -1.96
CA ARG A 175 11.74 -7.00 -3.39
C ARG A 175 12.20 -8.19 -4.24
N LEU A 176 11.35 -8.73 -5.10
CA LEU A 176 11.64 -9.97 -5.85
C LEU A 176 12.78 -9.85 -6.88
N ASP A 177 13.13 -8.63 -7.29
CA ASP A 177 14.27 -8.39 -8.18
C ASP A 177 15.62 -8.53 -7.45
N LYS A 178 15.63 -8.45 -6.11
CA LYS A 178 16.82 -8.55 -5.26
C LYS A 178 16.79 -9.71 -4.26
N TRP A 179 15.59 -10.07 -3.80
CA TRP A 179 15.34 -10.97 -2.68
C TRP A 179 14.82 -12.33 -3.14
N ARG A 180 15.18 -13.36 -2.39
CA ARG A 180 14.71 -14.73 -2.54
C ARG A 180 14.31 -15.27 -1.17
N PHE A 181 13.22 -16.03 -1.15
CA PHE A 181 12.78 -16.71 0.06
C PHE A 181 13.88 -17.67 0.55
N CYS A 182 14.29 -17.64 1.83
CA CYS A 182 13.78 -16.88 2.99
C CYS A 182 14.79 -15.85 3.56
N GLY A 183 15.39 -15.02 2.71
CA GLY A 183 16.36 -14.01 3.17
C GLY A 183 15.79 -12.99 4.17
N VAL A 184 16.64 -12.37 4.98
CA VAL A 184 16.24 -11.35 5.98
C VAL A 184 15.64 -10.08 5.37
N GLY A 185 15.84 -9.83 4.08
CA GLY A 185 15.43 -8.59 3.43
C GLY A 185 16.36 -7.40 3.74
N ALA A 186 15.87 -6.18 3.53
CA ALA A 186 16.62 -4.97 3.82
C ALA A 186 15.71 -3.87 4.41
N PHE A 187 16.27 -3.03 5.30
CA PHE A 187 15.61 -1.80 5.75
C PHE A 187 15.44 -0.82 4.58
N GLN A 188 14.29 -0.12 4.56
CA GLN A 188 13.88 0.76 3.45
C GLN A 188 13.77 2.22 3.94
N ALA A 189 14.75 2.68 4.72
CA ALA A 189 14.75 3.98 5.40
C ALA A 189 15.96 4.85 5.01
N TYR A 190 16.43 4.73 3.76
CA TYR A 190 17.61 5.46 3.28
C TYR A 190 17.26 6.65 2.37
N ASP A 191 15.97 6.94 2.18
CA ASP A 191 15.53 8.14 1.47
C ASP A 191 15.80 9.39 2.32
N ARG A 192 15.92 10.55 1.67
CA ARG A 192 16.32 11.79 2.36
C ARG A 192 15.37 12.20 3.49
N HIS A 193 14.08 11.87 3.38
CA HIS A 193 13.08 12.22 4.37
C HIS A 193 13.13 11.24 5.56
N ALA A 194 13.37 9.95 5.31
CA ALA A 194 13.66 8.96 6.34
C ALA A 194 14.89 9.34 7.16
N LEU A 195 16.00 9.69 6.48
CA LEU A 195 17.24 10.09 7.14
C LEU A 195 17.07 11.37 7.97
N ALA A 196 16.31 12.36 7.46
CA ALA A 196 16.00 13.56 8.22
C ALA A 196 15.13 13.27 9.46
N SER A 197 14.12 12.40 9.31
CA SER A 197 13.25 11.96 10.40
C SER A 197 14.04 11.23 11.50
N LEU A 198 14.93 10.30 11.12
CA LEU A 198 15.76 9.56 12.06
C LEU A 198 16.72 10.48 12.83
N ARG A 199 17.38 11.42 12.14
CA ARG A 199 18.24 12.42 12.81
C ARG A 199 17.47 13.26 13.82
N ALA A 200 16.27 13.71 13.47
CA ALA A 200 15.42 14.47 14.40
C ALA A 200 15.03 13.63 15.62
N ALA A 201 14.69 12.35 15.44
CA ALA A 201 14.40 11.43 16.53
C ALA A 201 15.63 11.20 17.43
N ALA A 202 16.83 11.08 16.84
CA ALA A 202 18.08 10.87 17.57
C ALA A 202 18.45 12.10 18.42
N VAL A 203 18.29 13.32 17.88
CA VAL A 203 18.45 14.56 18.64
C VAL A 203 17.47 14.61 19.82
N ALA A 204 16.20 14.27 19.60
CA ALA A 204 15.18 14.27 20.66
C ALA A 204 15.46 13.21 21.75
N ALA A 205 16.14 12.11 21.40
CA ALA A 205 16.56 11.08 22.32
C ALA A 205 17.88 11.40 23.06
N GLY A 206 18.56 12.51 22.73
CA GLY A 206 19.83 12.88 23.35
C GLY A 206 21.07 12.18 22.76
N HIS A 207 20.94 11.56 21.58
CA HIS A 207 22.01 10.83 20.89
C HIS A 207 22.26 11.36 19.45
N PRO A 208 22.54 12.67 19.27
CA PRO A 208 22.52 13.33 17.97
C PRO A 208 23.60 12.87 16.98
N GLU A 209 24.75 12.39 17.45
CA GLU A 209 25.89 12.01 16.60
C GLU A 209 25.82 10.55 16.14
N GLU A 210 25.46 9.64 17.05
CA GLU A 210 25.61 8.20 16.83
C GLU A 210 24.34 7.52 16.32
N TRP A 211 23.14 8.02 16.70
CA TRP A 211 21.87 7.33 16.44
C TRP A 211 21.08 7.90 15.25
N GLY A 212 21.58 8.98 14.63
CA GLY A 212 20.93 9.66 13.52
C GLY A 212 21.08 8.98 12.16
N VAL A 213 21.51 7.71 12.12
CA VAL A 213 21.76 6.96 10.90
C VAL A 213 21.21 5.52 11.02
N PRO A 214 20.73 4.91 9.93
CA PRO A 214 20.34 3.51 9.96
C PRO A 214 21.51 2.59 10.33
N PRO A 215 21.25 1.36 10.81
CA PRO A 215 22.28 0.36 11.06
C PRO A 215 23.18 0.16 9.85
N ASN A 216 24.48 -0.04 10.09
CA ASN A 216 25.46 -0.16 9.01
C ASN A 216 25.12 -1.35 8.08
N ALA A 217 25.23 -1.14 6.77
CA ALA A 217 25.06 -2.17 5.74
C ALA A 217 25.87 -3.45 6.03
N SER A 218 27.11 -3.30 6.52
CA SER A 218 27.96 -4.44 6.89
C SER A 218 27.40 -5.25 8.06
N SER A 219 26.62 -4.62 8.95
CA SER A 219 26.00 -5.25 10.10
C SER A 219 24.68 -5.94 9.77
N THR A 220 23.87 -5.35 8.87
CA THR A 220 22.57 -5.90 8.45
C THR A 220 22.69 -6.93 7.34
N GLY A 221 23.81 -6.95 6.62
CA GLY A 221 23.97 -7.78 5.43
C GLY A 221 23.09 -7.29 4.28
N GLY A 222 22.94 -8.16 3.27
CA GLY A 222 22.06 -7.93 2.12
C GLY A 222 20.78 -8.78 2.17
N TYR A 223 19.87 -8.54 1.22
CA TYR A 223 18.54 -9.14 1.14
C TYR A 223 18.49 -10.65 1.41
N ASN A 224 19.46 -11.40 0.91
CA ASN A 224 19.45 -12.87 0.90
C ASN A 224 20.30 -13.50 2.02
N LYS A 225 20.69 -12.73 3.04
CA LYS A 225 21.38 -13.26 4.22
C LYS A 225 20.42 -13.97 5.15
N TYR A 226 20.95 -14.87 5.97
CA TYR A 226 20.26 -15.43 7.13
C TYR A 226 20.62 -14.64 8.39
N PRO A 227 19.76 -14.64 9.43
CA PRO A 227 20.01 -13.87 10.66
C PRO A 227 21.40 -14.12 11.26
N HIS A 228 21.82 -15.40 11.34
CA HIS A 228 23.09 -15.84 11.91
C HIS A 228 24.34 -15.42 11.11
N GLU A 229 24.17 -14.94 9.88
CA GLU A 229 25.26 -14.42 9.04
C GLU A 229 25.49 -12.91 9.23
N THR A 230 24.66 -12.25 10.04
CA THR A 230 24.66 -10.79 10.19
C THR A 230 24.86 -10.42 11.65
N GLU A 231 25.58 -9.33 11.89
CA GLU A 231 25.79 -8.85 13.26
C GLU A 231 24.51 -8.26 13.85
N PHE A 232 23.77 -7.49 13.04
CA PHE A 232 22.57 -6.80 13.48
C PHE A 232 21.48 -7.77 13.94
N PHE A 233 21.16 -8.78 13.13
CA PHE A 233 20.09 -9.74 13.46
C PHE A 233 20.54 -10.82 14.46
N THR A 234 21.84 -10.94 14.78
CA THR A 234 22.32 -11.82 15.85
C THR A 234 22.40 -11.11 17.21
N ARG A 235 22.89 -9.87 17.25
CA ARG A 235 23.11 -9.12 18.51
C ARG A 235 22.77 -7.63 18.42
N GLY A 236 22.98 -6.99 17.27
CA GLY A 236 22.83 -5.54 17.13
C GLY A 236 21.42 -5.03 17.48
N PHE A 237 20.36 -5.80 17.16
CA PHE A 237 18.97 -5.44 17.49
C PHE A 237 18.69 -5.32 19.00
N GLN A 238 19.54 -5.92 19.85
CA GLN A 238 19.38 -5.90 21.31
C GLN A 238 20.11 -4.73 21.98
N THR A 239 21.02 -4.07 21.26
CA THR A 239 21.71 -2.87 21.74
C THR A 239 20.73 -1.71 21.90
N ASP A 240 21.08 -0.69 22.70
CA ASP A 240 20.22 0.47 22.89
C ASP A 240 19.99 1.23 21.57
N HIS A 241 21.03 1.37 20.76
CA HIS A 241 20.91 1.94 19.41
C HIS A 241 20.00 1.10 18.49
N GLY A 242 20.16 -0.23 18.49
CA GLY A 242 19.33 -1.14 17.70
C GLY A 242 17.86 -1.08 18.08
N LYS A 243 17.55 -1.09 19.38
CA LYS A 243 16.19 -0.91 19.90
C LYS A 243 15.61 0.44 19.51
N PHE A 244 16.37 1.53 19.69
CA PHE A 244 15.97 2.87 19.28
C PHE A 244 15.60 2.93 17.80
N PHE A 245 16.47 2.40 16.93
CA PHE A 245 16.22 2.39 15.49
C PHE A 245 14.97 1.59 15.13
N LEU A 246 14.81 0.39 15.69
CA LEU A 246 13.63 -0.45 15.43
C LEU A 246 12.34 0.19 15.95
N ASP A 247 12.38 0.79 17.14
CA ASP A 247 11.24 1.51 17.71
C ASP A 247 10.84 2.69 16.83
N TRP A 248 11.80 3.48 16.33
CA TRP A 248 11.56 4.56 15.37
C TRP A 248 10.97 4.03 14.06
N TYR A 249 11.56 2.96 13.50
CA TYR A 249 11.15 2.39 12.22
C TYR A 249 9.72 1.84 12.29
N PHE A 250 9.42 1.00 13.29
CA PHE A 250 8.08 0.43 13.45
C PHE A 250 7.05 1.46 13.90
N SER A 251 7.43 2.46 14.71
CA SER A 251 6.51 3.54 15.07
C SER A 251 6.17 4.45 13.90
N SER A 252 7.12 4.66 12.98
CA SER A 252 6.87 5.39 11.72
C SER A 252 5.82 4.67 10.87
N LEU A 253 5.94 3.34 10.72
CA LEU A 253 4.94 2.53 10.01
C LEU A 253 3.55 2.57 10.68
N LYS A 254 3.49 2.40 12.00
CA LYS A 254 2.21 2.50 12.75
C LYS A 254 1.57 3.88 12.62
N ASN A 255 2.37 4.94 12.65
CA ASN A 255 1.89 6.31 12.51
C ASN A 255 1.33 6.59 11.12
N HIS A 256 2.00 6.09 10.07
CA HIS A 256 1.50 6.13 8.70
C HIS A 256 0.14 5.44 8.58
N GLY A 257 0.06 4.17 9.01
CA GLY A 257 -1.21 3.43 8.96
C GLY A 257 -2.34 4.13 9.72
N LYS A 258 -2.04 4.69 10.91
CA LYS A 258 -3.01 5.49 11.67
C LYS A 258 -3.49 6.72 10.90
N ALA A 259 -2.58 7.45 10.23
CA ALA A 259 -2.92 8.65 9.48
C ALA A 259 -3.81 8.35 8.26
N VAL A 260 -3.45 7.33 7.47
CA VAL A 260 -4.22 6.94 6.28
C VAL A 260 -5.60 6.40 6.68
N LEU A 261 -5.68 5.54 7.70
CA LEU A 261 -6.97 5.04 8.22
C LEU A 261 -7.84 6.15 8.81
N ALA A 262 -7.25 7.17 9.44
CA ALA A 262 -7.98 8.33 9.93
C ALA A 262 -8.60 9.14 8.79
N ALA A 263 -7.86 9.34 7.69
CA ALA A 263 -8.38 9.99 6.49
C ALA A 263 -9.55 9.20 5.87
N ALA A 264 -9.40 7.88 5.71
CA ALA A 264 -10.48 7.01 5.22
C ALA A 264 -11.71 7.07 6.13
N LYS A 265 -11.53 7.00 7.45
CA LYS A 265 -12.62 7.09 8.42
C LYS A 265 -13.34 8.43 8.34
N ALA A 266 -12.62 9.53 8.15
CA ALA A 266 -13.20 10.86 8.01
C ALA A 266 -14.10 10.95 6.77
N ALA A 267 -13.64 10.42 5.63
CA ALA A 267 -14.39 10.44 4.37
C ALA A 267 -15.63 9.54 4.40
N PHE A 268 -15.52 8.32 4.95
CA PHE A 268 -16.62 7.35 4.91
C PHE A 268 -17.65 7.51 6.03
N GLY A 269 -17.34 8.24 7.11
CA GLY A 269 -18.31 8.58 8.16
C GLY A 269 -18.96 7.37 8.86
N GLY A 270 -18.31 6.20 8.82
CA GLY A 270 -18.85 4.95 9.38
C GLY A 270 -19.92 4.25 8.52
N LYS A 271 -20.16 4.70 7.28
CA LYS A 271 -21.13 4.07 6.36
C LYS A 271 -20.72 2.68 5.90
N VAL A 272 -19.44 2.36 5.91
CA VAL A 272 -18.86 1.10 5.45
C VAL A 272 -17.76 0.64 6.41
N GLY A 273 -17.54 -0.68 6.49
CA GLY A 273 -16.38 -1.23 7.19
C GLY A 273 -15.08 -0.77 6.52
N ILE A 274 -14.05 -0.46 7.33
CA ILE A 274 -12.69 -0.21 6.84
C ILE A 274 -11.76 -1.29 7.39
N ALA A 275 -10.90 -1.81 6.53
CA ALA A 275 -9.89 -2.79 6.89
C ALA A 275 -8.49 -2.31 6.47
N GLY A 276 -7.46 -2.91 7.07
CA GLY A 276 -6.07 -2.73 6.64
C GLY A 276 -5.43 -4.10 6.46
N LYS A 277 -4.56 -4.23 5.46
CA LYS A 277 -3.87 -5.49 5.16
C LYS A 277 -2.51 -5.53 5.86
N ILE A 278 -2.25 -6.58 6.64
CA ILE A 278 -0.95 -6.84 7.27
C ILE A 278 -0.32 -8.04 6.60
N SER A 279 0.94 -7.93 6.21
CA SER A 279 1.64 -9.01 5.52
C SER A 279 2.03 -10.16 6.46
N GLY A 280 1.93 -11.38 5.94
CA GLY A 280 2.35 -12.60 6.65
C GLY A 280 3.84 -12.89 6.48
N ILE A 281 4.69 -12.26 7.29
CA ILE A 281 6.14 -12.50 7.30
C ILE A 281 6.43 -13.64 8.29
N HIS A 282 6.52 -14.87 7.79
CA HIS A 282 6.54 -16.08 8.62
C HIS A 282 7.90 -16.81 8.70
N TRP A 283 8.91 -16.35 7.95
CA TRP A 283 10.22 -16.99 7.85
C TRP A 283 11.22 -16.48 8.89
#